data_AF-A0A0P9D7F1-F1
#
_entry.id   AF-A0A0P9D7F1-F1
#
_cell.length_a   1.000
_cell.length_b   1.000
_cell.length_c   1.000
_cell.angle_alpha   90.00
_cell.angle_beta   90.00
_cell.angle_gamma   90.00
#
_symmetry.space_group_name_H-M   'P 1'
#
loop_
_entity.id
_entity.type
_entity.pdbx_description
1 polymer ?
#
loop_
_entity_poly.entity_id
_entity_poly.type
_entity_poly.pdbx_seq_one_letter_code
_entity_poly.pdbx_strand_id
1 'polypeptide(L)'
;MISLDAPLQFWSRSGSEDGPSLHEFAIVEAPESLPDMTVLREALPELLCGLDDDEIYILGWRFGLVDGRARNLGEIADILAAIGKPLSFNDLYAVEQHALAKLRHPEIAAAIAAILGETPNDN
;
A
#
# COMPACT_ATOMS: atom_id res chain seq x y z
N MET A 1 33.96 -4.95 -16.63
CA MET A 1 33.56 -5.24 -15.23
C MET A 1 33.20 -3.92 -14.60
N ILE A 2 31.93 -3.66 -14.32
CA ILE A 2 31.49 -2.46 -13.61
C ILE A 2 31.30 -2.87 -12.15
N SER A 3 32.03 -2.21 -11.27
CA SER A 3 32.08 -2.47 -9.82
C SER A 3 30.80 -1.96 -9.17
N LEU A 4 30.14 -2.82 -8.39
CA LEU A 4 28.90 -2.53 -7.67
C LEU A 4 29.23 -2.08 -6.24
N ASP A 5 29.81 -0.88 -6.08
CA ASP A 5 30.04 -0.28 -4.76
C ASP A 5 30.06 1.24 -4.88
N ALA A 6 28.87 1.83 -4.97
CA ALA A 6 28.69 3.28 -4.88
C ALA A 6 27.43 3.55 -4.05
N PRO A 7 27.54 4.07 -2.81
CA PRO A 7 26.38 4.48 -2.04
C PRO A 7 25.67 5.65 -2.74
N LEU A 8 24.35 5.57 -2.83
CA LEU A 8 23.48 6.58 -3.46
C LEU A 8 23.64 7.91 -2.71
N GLN A 9 24.13 8.94 -3.41
CA GLN A 9 24.37 10.27 -2.86
C GLN A 9 23.04 11.05 -2.84
N PHE A 10 22.29 10.93 -1.74
CA PHE A 10 20.94 11.51 -1.59
C PHE A 10 20.92 13.02 -1.28
N TRP A 11 22.05 13.74 -1.23
CA TRP A 11 22.03 15.14 -0.79
C TRP A 11 22.78 16.07 -1.73
N SER A 12 22.04 17.00 -2.36
CA SER A 12 22.22 18.44 -2.11
C SER A 12 21.39 19.30 -3.05
N ARG A 13 20.16 19.65 -2.64
CA ARG A 13 19.73 21.06 -2.56
C ARG A 13 18.42 21.19 -1.78
N SER A 14 18.52 21.23 -0.46
CA SER A 14 17.57 21.96 0.38
C SER A 14 18.36 22.60 1.50
N GLY A 15 18.76 23.84 1.29
CA GLY A 15 19.37 24.70 2.30
C GLY A 15 18.34 25.72 2.74
N SER A 16 17.40 25.30 3.58
CA SER A 16 16.82 26.14 4.62
C SER A 16 17.33 25.53 5.91
N GLU A 17 18.18 26.26 6.62
CA GLU A 17 19.01 25.78 7.74
C GLU A 17 18.22 25.56 9.04
N ASP A 18 16.92 25.30 8.94
CA ASP A 18 16.00 24.96 10.03
C ASP A 18 15.22 23.67 9.70
N GLY A 19 15.94 22.66 9.21
CA GLY A 19 15.41 21.31 9.11
C GLY A 19 15.44 20.64 10.49
N PRO A 20 14.41 19.87 10.88
CA PRO A 20 14.39 19.18 12.16
C PRO A 20 15.66 18.35 12.33
N SER A 21 16.31 18.49 13.48
CA SER A 21 17.57 17.80 13.72
C SER A 21 17.35 16.28 13.72
N LEU A 22 18.37 15.49 13.37
CA LEU A 22 18.28 14.02 13.43
C LEU A 22 17.87 13.46 14.81
N HIS A 23 17.95 14.27 15.87
CA HIS A 23 17.51 13.94 17.23
C HIS A 23 15.99 14.14 17.45
N GLU A 24 15.30 14.79 16.52
CA GLU A 24 13.86 15.06 16.56
C GLU A 24 13.04 13.93 15.93
N PHE A 25 13.68 13.02 15.19
CA PHE A 25 13.08 11.75 14.80
C PHE A 25 13.03 10.85 16.02
N ALA A 26 11.97 10.99 16.82
CA ALA A 26 11.67 10.05 17.88
C ALA A 26 11.64 8.63 17.28
N ILE A 27 12.35 7.71 17.93
CA ILE A 27 12.19 6.28 17.67
C ILE A 27 10.76 5.96 18.11
N VAL A 28 9.83 5.90 17.17
CA VAL A 28 8.48 5.40 17.43
C VAL A 28 8.66 3.93 17.79
N GLU A 29 8.42 3.59 19.06
CA GLU A 29 8.41 2.20 19.49
C GLU A 29 7.38 1.46 18.65
N ALA A 30 7.81 0.34 18.04
CA ALA A 30 6.87 -0.53 17.36
C ALA A 30 5.80 -0.96 18.36
N PRO A 31 4.51 -0.95 17.99
CA PRO A 31 3.44 -1.32 18.91
C PRO A 31 3.73 -2.70 19.52
N GLU A 32 3.56 -2.82 20.85
CA GLU A 32 3.95 -4.02 21.61
C GLU A 32 3.18 -5.29 21.18
N SER A 33 2.04 -5.10 20.53
CA SER A 33 1.27 -6.15 19.88
C SER A 33 0.73 -5.61 18.56
N LEU A 34 1.04 -6.31 17.47
CA LEU A 34 0.33 -6.08 16.22
C LEU A 34 -1.13 -6.50 16.43
N PRO A 35 -2.11 -5.67 16.02
CA PRO A 35 -3.51 -6.07 16.10
C PRO A 35 -3.70 -7.40 15.37
N ASP A 36 -4.65 -8.20 15.84
CA ASP A 36 -4.91 -9.52 15.25
C ASP A 36 -5.41 -9.36 13.81
N MET A 37 -4.47 -9.48 12.88
CA MET A 37 -4.70 -9.34 11.44
C MET A 37 -5.60 -10.46 10.90
N THR A 38 -5.89 -11.52 11.68
CA THR A 38 -6.83 -12.57 11.26
C THR A 38 -8.23 -12.02 11.06
N VAL A 39 -8.73 -11.18 11.97
CA VAL A 39 -10.06 -10.56 11.87
C VAL A 39 -10.16 -9.66 10.64
N LEU A 40 -9.10 -8.90 10.36
CA LEU A 40 -9.03 -8.06 9.16
C LEU A 40 -9.00 -8.89 7.87
N ARG A 41 -8.29 -10.02 7.88
CA ARG A 41 -8.26 -10.95 6.73
C ARG A 41 -9.60 -11.66 6.53
N GLU A 42 -10.34 -11.94 7.59
CA GLU A 42 -11.68 -12.54 7.54
C GLU A 42 -12.75 -11.55 7.05
N ALA A 43 -12.63 -10.27 7.41
CA ALA A 43 -13.51 -9.20 6.93
C ALA A 43 -13.16 -8.73 5.51
N LEU A 44 -11.93 -8.96 5.05
CA LEU A 44 -11.45 -8.60 3.71
C LEU A 44 -12.40 -9.02 2.57
N PRO A 45 -12.88 -10.28 2.46
CA PRO A 45 -13.79 -10.67 1.39
C PRO A 45 -15.12 -9.92 1.39
N GLU A 46 -15.64 -9.55 2.57
CA GLU A 46 -16.87 -8.75 2.69
C GLU A 46 -16.62 -7.30 2.25
N LEU A 47 -15.49 -6.73 2.64
CA LEU A 47 -15.05 -5.39 2.22
C LEU A 47 -14.72 -5.32 0.73
N LEU A 48 -14.19 -6.40 0.17
CA LEU A 48 -13.83 -6.53 -1.24
C LEU A 48 -15.03 -6.87 -2.14
N CYS A 49 -16.21 -7.19 -1.59
CA CYS A 49 -17.40 -7.60 -2.34
C CYS A 49 -17.93 -6.48 -3.29
N GLY A 50 -17.58 -5.22 -3.04
CA GLY A 50 -17.89 -4.08 -3.91
C GLY A 50 -16.84 -3.77 -4.99
N LEU A 51 -15.75 -4.53 -5.04
CA LEU A 51 -14.70 -4.37 -6.03
C LEU A 51 -14.88 -5.35 -7.20
N ASP A 52 -14.50 -4.88 -8.37
CA ASP A 52 -14.50 -5.69 -9.58
C ASP A 52 -13.38 -6.75 -9.53
N ASP A 53 -13.53 -7.86 -10.24
CA ASP A 53 -12.54 -8.95 -10.25
C ASP A 53 -11.14 -8.43 -10.65
N ASP A 54 -11.09 -7.48 -11.57
CA ASP A 54 -9.84 -6.83 -12.00
C ASP A 54 -9.21 -5.98 -10.89
N GLU A 55 -10.02 -5.28 -10.10
CA GLU A 55 -9.57 -4.45 -8.99
C GLU A 55 -9.01 -5.34 -7.86
N ILE A 56 -9.72 -6.40 -7.51
CA ILE A 56 -9.30 -7.39 -6.51
C ILE A 56 -7.99 -8.04 -6.95
N TYR A 57 -7.87 -8.41 -8.22
CA TYR A 57 -6.67 -9.02 -8.76
C TYR A 57 -5.46 -8.07 -8.69
N ILE A 58 -5.61 -6.81 -9.13
CA ILE A 58 -4.53 -5.81 -9.09
C ILE A 58 -4.12 -5.50 -7.65
N LEU A 59 -5.08 -5.26 -6.76
CA LEU A 59 -4.81 -5.05 -5.33
C LEU A 59 -4.14 -6.26 -4.69
N GLY A 60 -4.57 -7.47 -5.06
CA GLY A 60 -4.03 -8.72 -4.56
C GLY A 60 -2.55 -8.88 -4.87
N TRP A 61 -2.13 -8.58 -6.10
CA TRP A 61 -0.72 -8.57 -6.46
C TRP A 61 0.06 -7.43 -5.82
N ARG A 62 -0.58 -6.25 -5.69
CA ARG A 62 0.08 -5.06 -5.15
C ARG A 62 0.40 -5.17 -3.67
N PHE A 63 -0.53 -5.70 -2.89
CA PHE A 63 -0.37 -5.91 -1.45
C PHE A 63 0.16 -7.30 -1.09
N GLY A 64 0.42 -8.15 -2.08
CA GLY A 64 0.94 -9.50 -1.86
C GLY A 64 -0.07 -10.43 -1.19
N LEU A 65 -1.37 -10.21 -1.38
CA LEU A 65 -2.42 -11.09 -0.86
C LEU A 65 -2.41 -12.47 -1.53
N VAL A 66 -1.84 -12.57 -2.74
CA VAL A 66 -1.77 -13.80 -3.53
C VAL A 66 -0.57 -14.67 -3.12
N ASP A 67 0.62 -14.09 -3.04
CA ASP A 67 1.89 -14.81 -2.86
C ASP A 67 2.77 -14.28 -1.72
N GLY A 68 2.24 -13.37 -0.90
CA GLY A 68 2.94 -12.78 0.25
C GLY A 68 3.97 -11.71 -0.12
N ARG A 69 4.06 -11.31 -1.39
CA ARG A 69 5.02 -10.30 -1.86
C ARG A 69 4.31 -9.15 -2.56
N ALA A 70 4.45 -7.96 -1.98
CA ALA A 70 4.02 -6.73 -2.62
C ALA A 70 4.83 -6.48 -3.89
N ARG A 71 4.13 -6.15 -4.98
CA ARG A 71 4.72 -5.84 -6.29
C ARG A 71 4.43 -4.42 -6.73
N ASN A 72 5.33 -3.87 -7.54
CA ASN A 72 5.13 -2.58 -8.19
C ASN A 72 4.20 -2.71 -9.40
N LEU A 73 3.60 -1.60 -9.83
CA LEU A 73 2.76 -1.57 -11.04
C LEU A 73 3.43 -2.10 -12.30
N GLY A 74 4.74 -1.86 -12.44
CA GLY A 74 5.51 -2.40 -13.56
C GLY A 74 5.51 -3.93 -13.57
N GLU A 75 5.84 -4.53 -12.42
CA GLU A 75 5.85 -5.99 -12.27
C GLU A 75 4.45 -6.59 -12.46
N ILE A 76 3.41 -5.89 -11.99
CA ILE A 76 2.01 -6.29 -12.20
C ILE A 76 1.65 -6.21 -13.69
N ALA A 77 2.10 -5.18 -14.41
CA ALA A 77 1.89 -5.04 -15.85
C ALA A 77 2.55 -6.19 -16.63
N ASP A 78 3.78 -6.59 -16.25
CA ASP A 78 4.47 -7.72 -16.86
C ASP A 78 3.73 -9.04 -16.62
N ILE A 79 3.22 -9.25 -15.41
CA ILE A 79 2.40 -10.44 -15.07
C ILE A 79 1.11 -10.45 -15.89
N LEU A 80 0.44 -9.31 -16.01
CA LEU A 80 -0.79 -9.16 -16.79
C LEU A 80 -0.54 -9.40 -18.29
N ALA A 81 0.59 -8.95 -18.81
CA ALA A 81 1.02 -9.25 -20.17
C ALA A 81 1.28 -10.75 -20.37
N ALA A 82 1.90 -11.43 -19.40
CA ALA A 82 2.17 -12.87 -19.45
C ALA A 82 0.90 -13.73 -19.45
N ILE A 83 -0.18 -13.29 -18.79
CA ILE A 83 -1.48 -13.99 -18.80
C ILE A 83 -2.35 -13.64 -20.02
N GLY A 84 -1.86 -12.81 -20.93
CA GLY A 84 -2.58 -12.42 -22.16
C GLY A 84 -3.56 -11.27 -22.00
N LYS A 85 -3.51 -10.52 -20.90
CA LYS A 85 -4.30 -9.30 -20.67
C LYS A 85 -3.38 -8.09 -20.48
N PRO A 86 -2.64 -7.66 -21.54
CA PRO A 86 -1.73 -6.53 -21.41
C PRO A 86 -2.52 -5.26 -21.09
N LEU A 87 -2.21 -4.64 -19.95
CA LEU A 87 -2.83 -3.40 -19.51
C LEU A 87 -1.76 -2.32 -19.43
N SER A 88 -2.06 -1.11 -19.94
CA SER A 88 -1.11 -0.01 -19.86
C SER A 88 -0.92 0.43 -18.41
N PHE A 89 0.26 0.96 -18.08
CA PHE A 89 0.56 1.47 -16.73
C PHE A 89 -0.48 2.49 -16.25
N ASN A 90 -0.92 3.39 -17.14
CA ASN A 90 -1.92 4.40 -16.81
C ASN A 90 -3.29 3.80 -16.47
N ASP A 91 -3.68 2.74 -17.17
CA ASP A 91 -4.94 2.04 -16.93
C ASP A 91 -4.86 1.26 -15.62
N LEU A 92 -3.74 0.59 -15.36
CA LEU A 92 -3.47 -0.06 -14.07
C LEU A 92 -3.56 0.92 -12.90
N TYR A 93 -2.95 2.09 -13.06
CA TYR A 93 -3.01 3.15 -12.05
C TYR A 93 -4.43 3.66 -11.85
N ALA A 94 -5.20 3.86 -12.93
CA ALA A 94 -6.59 4.28 -12.85
C ALA A 94 -7.46 3.27 -12.11
N VAL A 95 -7.32 1.97 -12.43
CA VAL A 95 -8.05 0.89 -11.75
C VAL A 95 -7.68 0.84 -10.26
N GLU A 96 -6.40 0.95 -9.94
CA GLU A 96 -5.96 0.99 -8.54
C GLU A 96 -6.55 2.20 -7.78
N GLN A 97 -6.51 3.39 -8.38
CA GLN A 97 -7.08 4.59 -7.74
C GLN A 97 -8.59 4.45 -7.55
N HIS A 98 -9.29 3.84 -8.49
CA HIS A 98 -10.73 3.59 -8.38
C HIS A 98 -11.02 2.60 -7.24
N ALA A 99 -10.25 1.52 -7.16
CA ALA A 99 -10.32 0.52 -6.12
C ALA A 99 -10.05 1.12 -4.73
N LEU A 100 -9.00 1.94 -4.60
CA LEU A 100 -8.67 2.66 -3.37
C LEU A 100 -9.74 3.69 -3.01
N ALA A 101 -10.34 4.37 -3.98
CA ALA A 101 -11.43 5.31 -3.72
C ALA A 101 -12.66 4.60 -3.13
N LYS A 102 -13.00 3.41 -3.63
CA LYS A 102 -14.04 2.54 -3.06
C LYS A 102 -13.69 2.12 -1.63
N LEU A 103 -12.45 1.70 -1.38
CA LEU A 103 -12.00 1.32 -0.03
C LEU A 103 -11.94 2.50 0.94
N ARG A 104 -11.85 3.74 0.44
CA ARG A 104 -11.86 4.97 1.25
C ARG A 104 -13.28 5.47 1.56
N HIS A 105 -14.34 4.77 1.14
CA HIS A 105 -15.69 5.14 1.53
C HIS A 105 -15.82 5.11 3.06
N PRO A 106 -16.50 6.08 3.71
CA PRO A 106 -16.52 6.22 5.15
C PRO A 106 -17.05 4.98 5.89
N GLU A 107 -17.96 4.23 5.27
CA GLU A 107 -18.50 2.98 5.85
C GLU A 107 -17.44 1.87 5.90
N ILE A 108 -16.67 1.70 4.83
CA ILE A 108 -15.57 0.72 4.74
C ILE A 108 -14.40 1.17 5.61
N ALA A 109 -14.05 2.45 5.56
CA ALA A 109 -13.01 3.03 6.40
C ALA A 109 -13.35 2.90 7.89
N ALA A 110 -14.61 3.13 8.28
CA ALA A 110 -15.07 2.93 9.66
C ALA A 110 -15.03 1.45 10.06
N ALA A 111 -15.41 0.53 9.17
CA ALA A 111 -15.30 -0.91 9.42
C ALA A 111 -13.84 -1.34 9.62
N ILE A 112 -12.92 -0.87 8.78
CA ILE A 112 -11.48 -1.14 8.91
C ILE A 112 -10.93 -0.53 10.20
N ALA A 113 -11.28 0.71 10.52
CA ALA A 113 -10.85 1.38 11.74
C ALA A 113 -11.36 0.66 13.01
N ALA A 114 -12.62 0.21 13.00
CA ALA A 114 -13.18 -0.59 14.07
C ALA A 114 -12.44 -1.92 14.28
N ILE A 115 -12.01 -2.57 13.19
CA ILE A 115 -11.21 -3.81 13.26
C ILE A 115 -9.79 -3.54 13.77
N LEU A 116 -9.20 -2.39 13.39
CA LEU A 116 -7.87 -1.99 13.85
C LEU A 116 -7.85 -1.49 15.30
N GLY A 117 -9.02 -1.32 15.94
CA GLY A 117 -9.13 -0.78 17.29
C GLY A 117 -8.87 0.73 17.37
N GLU A 118 -8.73 1.41 16.23
CA GLU A 118 -8.72 2.87 16.15
C GLU A 118 -10.16 3.36 16.23
N THR A 119 -10.62 3.70 17.43
CA THR A 119 -11.84 4.50 17.57
C THR A 119 -11.67 5.78 16.75
N PRO A 120 -12.68 6.21 15.97
CA PRO A 120 -12.62 7.48 15.27
C PRO A 120 -12.33 8.57 16.31
N ASN A 121 -11.19 9.23 16.16
CA ASN A 121 -10.81 10.35 16.98
C ASN A 121 -11.83 11.47 16.70
N ASP A 122 -12.87 11.56 17.55
CA ASP A 122 -13.77 12.69 17.64
C ASP A 122 -12.93 13.94 17.96
N ASN A 123 -12.65 14.75 16.94
CA ASN A 123 -12.20 16.13 17.13
C ASN A 123 -12.86 17.08 16.13
#